data_AF-A0A938GN28-F1
#
_entry.id   AF-A0A938GN28-F1
#
_cell.length_a   1.000
_cell.length_b   1.000
_cell.length_c   1.000
_cell.angle_alpha   90.00
_cell.angle_beta   90.00
_cell.angle_gamma   90.00
#
_symmetry.space_group_name_H-M   'P 1'
#
loop_
_entity.id
_entity.type
_entity.pdbx_description
1 polymer ?
#
loop_
_entity_poly.entity_id
_entity_poly.type
_entity_poly.pdbx_seq_one_letter_code
_entity_poly.pdbx_strand_id
1 'polypeptide(L)'
;MIMNRVFAQRSGLNRHRITHIVGLLLASAAATQAANPAGYGLEAAKAQLKSLKTPEGLAATLFAAEPMVVNPANMDVDARGRVWATEGANYRLWQKWGKLREGGDRIVILEDTDKNGMADKSTTFYQGNEINTALGICVLGEKVIVSCSPNVFIFTDANRDDRADGPPVKLFTGIKAVDHDHGVHAFIFGPDGKLYFNMGNDSKEIHRPEGGLVKDLAGNDVITSGKPYRQGLAFRCNLDGSDFETIGWNFRNNYELCVDSFGTVWQSDNDDDGNRGARINYVMQFGNYGYTDEISGEGWQVAWKKAQAKGVSDDLRPSYHWHLSDPGVVPNLLMTGNGSPTGILIYEGSLLPSIFHNQILHCDPGPRVVRAYPVQGSGAGYQATSVDLLTSDDTWFRPSDVCVGPDGSVYVADWNDAGVGGHFMADQKLETLTGRIYRVAPKGHAIKNPEMNTRTTAGAIAALQSPNHEVRYHGWTALKQTGRKAETALQKLWTGNDARMRARALHLLARIEGKSDAYISKAITDKDPDIRITGLRIAVDLKKAVEPLVSKLVNDPSP
;
A
#
# COMPACT_ATOMS: atom_id res chain seq x y z
N MET A 1 58.03 -69.69 17.10
CA MET A 1 56.77 -70.49 17.10
C MET A 1 55.92 -69.97 15.95
N ILE A 2 56.07 -70.49 14.73
CA ILE A 2 55.53 -71.73 14.17
C ILE A 2 54.14 -71.52 13.55
N MET A 3 54.11 -71.69 12.21
CA MET A 3 53.02 -72.14 11.31
C MET A 3 51.87 -71.18 10.97
N ASN A 4 51.26 -71.20 9.77
CA ASN A 4 51.57 -71.63 8.40
C ASN A 4 50.28 -71.38 7.57
N ARG A 5 50.43 -70.88 6.33
CA ARG A 5 49.62 -71.15 5.09
C ARG A 5 48.07 -71.02 5.14
N VAL A 6 47.38 -70.48 4.13
CA VAL A 6 47.21 -71.02 2.76
C VAL A 6 46.73 -69.92 1.79
N PHE A 7 47.13 -70.08 0.52
CA PHE A 7 46.95 -69.24 -0.65
C PHE A 7 45.54 -69.29 -1.30
N ALA A 8 45.15 -68.12 -1.84
CA ALA A 8 44.55 -67.83 -3.15
C ALA A 8 43.26 -68.53 -3.64
N GLN A 9 42.26 -67.69 -4.00
CA GLN A 9 41.80 -67.63 -5.39
C GLN A 9 41.10 -66.29 -5.73
N ARG A 10 41.31 -65.91 -7.00
CA ARG A 10 41.04 -64.65 -7.70
C ARG A 10 39.55 -64.31 -7.83
N SER A 11 39.21 -63.01 -7.80
CA SER A 11 38.64 -62.31 -8.98
C SER A 11 38.41 -60.81 -8.74
N GLY A 12 39.07 -60.00 -9.58
CA GLY A 12 38.59 -58.73 -10.14
C GLY A 12 38.06 -57.62 -9.23
N LEU A 13 38.94 -56.76 -8.73
CA LEU A 13 38.59 -55.36 -8.44
C LEU A 13 38.32 -54.64 -9.78
N ASN A 14 37.10 -54.17 -9.99
CA ASN A 14 36.77 -53.23 -11.04
C ASN A 14 36.28 -51.91 -10.43
N ARG A 15 36.80 -50.82 -11.00
CA ARG A 15 36.71 -49.43 -10.57
C ARG A 15 35.28 -49.00 -10.19
N HIS A 16 35.07 -48.58 -8.93
CA HIS A 16 33.86 -47.86 -8.56
C HIS A 16 34.01 -46.36 -8.85
N ARG A 17 33.15 -45.91 -9.77
CA ARG A 17 32.75 -44.52 -9.95
C ARG A 17 32.21 -44.00 -8.62
N ILE A 18 32.85 -42.98 -8.05
CA ILE A 18 32.25 -42.16 -7.01
C ILE A 18 31.40 -41.11 -7.73
N THR A 19 30.13 -41.41 -7.94
CA THR A 19 29.12 -40.40 -8.23
C THR A 19 28.90 -39.57 -6.97
N HIS A 20 29.28 -38.29 -7.01
CA HIS A 20 28.86 -37.32 -6.02
C HIS A 20 27.35 -37.13 -6.14
N ILE A 21 26.62 -37.65 -5.17
CA ILE A 21 25.21 -37.32 -4.94
C ILE A 21 25.19 -35.87 -4.47
N VAL A 22 24.83 -34.96 -5.38
CA VAL A 22 24.32 -33.64 -5.03
C VAL A 22 23.01 -33.89 -4.32
N GLY A 23 23.01 -33.76 -2.99
CA GLY A 23 21.77 -33.73 -2.22
C GLY A 23 20.99 -32.49 -2.59
N LEU A 24 20.08 -32.60 -3.57
CA LEU A 24 18.92 -31.72 -3.63
C LEU A 24 18.17 -31.93 -2.30
N LEU A 25 18.25 -30.94 -1.40
CA LEU A 25 17.18 -30.72 -0.44
C LEU A 25 15.97 -30.20 -1.23
N LEU A 26 15.32 -31.11 -1.95
CA LEU A 26 13.90 -31.02 -2.21
C LEU A 26 13.24 -31.14 -0.84
N ALA A 27 12.99 -30.01 -0.20
CA ALA A 27 11.92 -29.93 0.76
C ALA A 27 10.64 -30.21 -0.04
N SER A 28 10.29 -31.49 -0.17
CA SER A 28 8.92 -31.88 -0.44
C SER A 28 8.12 -31.45 0.79
N ALA A 29 7.73 -30.18 0.83
CA ALA A 29 6.57 -29.77 1.58
C ALA A 29 5.39 -30.50 0.93
N ALA A 30 5.14 -31.73 1.37
CA ALA A 30 3.78 -32.22 1.37
C ALA A 30 3.01 -31.14 2.14
N ALA A 31 2.24 -30.33 1.40
CA ALA A 31 1.24 -29.44 1.96
C ALA A 31 0.25 -30.34 2.70
N THR A 32 0.60 -30.65 3.95
CA THR A 32 -0.36 -31.12 4.92
C THR A 32 -1.37 -30.01 5.01
N GLN A 33 -2.62 -30.35 4.69
CA GLN A 33 -3.77 -29.49 4.71
C GLN A 33 -3.91 -28.96 6.14
N ALA A 34 -3.24 -27.85 6.44
CA ALA A 34 -3.29 -27.25 7.76
C ALA A 34 -4.69 -26.66 7.88
N ALA A 35 -5.59 -27.35 8.59
CA ALA A 35 -6.77 -26.71 9.11
C ALA A 35 -6.32 -25.56 10.03
N ASN A 36 -7.02 -24.43 10.01
CA ASN A 36 -6.73 -23.32 10.92
C ASN A 36 -6.70 -23.85 12.36
N PRO A 37 -5.56 -23.79 13.08
CA PRO A 37 -5.45 -24.34 14.43
C PRO A 37 -6.35 -23.59 15.43
N ALA A 38 -6.72 -22.33 15.12
CA ALA A 38 -7.68 -21.57 15.91
C ALA A 38 -9.14 -21.95 15.62
N GLY A 39 -9.42 -22.53 14.44
CA GLY A 39 -10.77 -22.82 13.96
C GLY A 39 -11.43 -21.65 13.22
N TYR A 40 -12.73 -21.79 12.96
CA TYR A 40 -13.58 -20.81 12.26
C TYR A 40 -14.53 -20.10 13.24
N GLY A 41 -14.73 -18.79 13.03
CA GLY A 41 -15.76 -18.01 13.73
C GLY A 41 -15.26 -17.23 14.94
N LEU A 42 -16.18 -16.56 15.64
CA LEU A 42 -15.85 -15.54 16.65
C LEU A 42 -14.94 -16.05 17.79
N GLU A 43 -15.18 -17.24 18.32
CA GLU A 43 -14.36 -17.78 19.41
C GLU A 43 -12.93 -18.11 18.94
N ALA A 44 -12.76 -18.57 17.70
CA ALA A 44 -11.46 -18.78 17.08
C ALA A 44 -10.72 -17.44 16.89
N ALA A 45 -11.41 -16.41 16.41
CA ALA A 45 -10.84 -15.07 16.26
C ALA A 45 -10.41 -14.47 17.61
N LYS A 46 -11.23 -14.63 18.67
CA LYS A 46 -10.86 -14.23 20.03
C LYS A 46 -9.67 -15.02 20.59
N ALA A 47 -9.51 -16.29 20.20
CA ALA A 47 -8.34 -17.07 20.57
C ALA A 47 -7.08 -16.56 19.88
N GLN A 48 -7.13 -16.29 18.56
CA GLN A 48 -6.01 -15.74 17.81
C GLN A 48 -5.60 -14.35 18.32
N LEU A 49 -6.55 -13.49 18.70
CA LEU A 49 -6.27 -12.16 19.26
C LEU A 49 -5.23 -12.22 20.40
N LYS A 50 -5.21 -13.29 21.20
CA LYS A 50 -4.26 -13.48 22.31
C LYS A 50 -2.80 -13.67 21.87
N SER A 51 -2.58 -14.02 20.60
CA SER A 51 -1.24 -14.14 20.01
C SER A 51 -0.65 -12.79 19.59
N LEU A 52 -1.50 -11.76 19.45
CA LEU A 52 -1.07 -10.44 19.02
C LEU A 52 -0.34 -9.70 20.13
N LYS A 53 0.75 -9.03 19.76
CA LYS A 53 1.56 -8.22 20.66
C LYS A 53 1.61 -6.79 20.13
N THR A 54 1.42 -5.83 21.03
CA THR A 54 1.52 -4.39 20.75
C THR A 54 2.56 -3.75 21.67
N PRO A 55 3.09 -2.57 21.31
CA PRO A 55 3.87 -1.73 22.22
C PRO A 55 3.15 -1.41 23.52
N GLU A 56 3.93 -0.98 24.52
CA GLU A 56 3.39 -0.52 25.81
C GLU A 56 2.37 0.61 25.61
N GLY A 57 1.31 0.62 26.44
CA GLY A 57 0.23 1.59 26.37
C GLY A 57 -0.83 1.33 25.29
N LEU A 58 -0.55 0.48 24.30
CA LEU A 58 -1.50 0.08 23.26
C LEU A 58 -2.17 -1.26 23.56
N ALA A 59 -3.30 -1.52 22.91
CA ALA A 59 -3.94 -2.82 22.83
C ALA A 59 -4.51 -3.06 21.42
N ALA A 60 -4.40 -4.30 20.96
CA ALA A 60 -5.20 -4.82 19.86
C ALA A 60 -6.55 -5.34 20.41
N THR A 61 -7.62 -5.10 19.67
CA THR A 61 -8.97 -5.61 19.94
C THR A 61 -9.55 -6.17 18.65
N LEU A 62 -10.41 -7.19 18.73
CA LEU A 62 -11.10 -7.72 17.56
C LEU A 62 -12.22 -6.76 17.16
N PHE A 63 -12.17 -6.25 15.93
CA PHE A 63 -13.24 -5.42 15.37
C PHE A 63 -14.24 -6.25 14.57
N ALA A 64 -13.77 -7.13 13.68
CA ALA A 64 -14.65 -8.02 12.91
C ALA A 64 -13.95 -9.35 12.61
N ALA A 65 -14.74 -10.39 12.37
CA ALA A 65 -14.28 -11.72 11.96
C ALA A 65 -15.29 -12.39 11.03
N GLU A 66 -14.90 -13.51 10.43
CA GLU A 66 -15.81 -14.38 9.69
C GLU A 66 -17.06 -14.76 10.53
N PRO A 67 -18.28 -14.83 9.93
CA PRO A 67 -18.61 -14.68 8.50
C PRO A 67 -18.83 -13.23 8.03
N MET A 68 -18.68 -12.21 8.90
CA MET A 68 -18.96 -10.82 8.52
C MET A 68 -18.06 -10.32 7.40
N VAL A 69 -16.82 -10.79 7.41
CA VAL A 69 -15.77 -10.57 6.40
C VAL A 69 -14.92 -11.83 6.28
N VAL A 70 -14.48 -12.16 5.07
CA VAL A 70 -13.51 -13.24 4.81
C VAL A 70 -12.43 -12.74 3.86
N ASN A 71 -11.18 -13.18 4.07
CA ASN A 71 -10.02 -12.78 3.27
C ASN A 71 -10.02 -11.29 2.90
N PRO A 72 -10.04 -10.37 3.88
CA PRO A 72 -10.02 -8.94 3.59
C PRO A 72 -8.74 -8.59 2.81
N ALA A 73 -8.89 -8.27 1.53
CA ALA A 73 -7.79 -8.01 0.62
C ALA A 73 -7.28 -6.57 0.77
N ASN A 74 -8.21 -5.62 0.84
CA ASN A 74 -7.96 -4.20 1.06
C ASN A 74 -9.11 -3.59 1.86
N MET A 75 -8.84 -2.50 2.59
CA MET A 75 -9.82 -1.77 3.39
C MET A 75 -9.81 -0.27 3.10
N ASP A 76 -10.88 0.41 3.53
CA ASP A 76 -10.91 1.85 3.78
C ASP A 76 -11.84 2.13 4.96
N VAL A 77 -11.77 3.32 5.55
CA VAL A 77 -12.65 3.72 6.66
C VAL A 77 -13.37 5.02 6.29
N ASP A 78 -14.70 5.00 6.30
CA ASP A 78 -15.50 6.17 5.94
C ASP A 78 -15.60 7.20 7.10
N ALA A 79 -16.20 8.37 6.84
CA ALA A 79 -16.37 9.45 7.84
C ALA A 79 -17.29 9.07 9.00
N ARG A 80 -18.10 8.01 8.86
CA ARG A 80 -18.89 7.45 9.97
C ARG A 80 -18.03 6.53 10.85
N GLY A 81 -16.82 6.20 10.40
CA GLY A 81 -15.89 5.28 11.04
C GLY A 81 -16.23 3.82 10.83
N ARG A 82 -16.99 3.51 9.77
CA ARG A 82 -17.28 2.13 9.36
C ARG A 82 -16.15 1.62 8.48
N VAL A 83 -15.80 0.36 8.64
CA VAL A 83 -14.73 -0.26 7.86
C VAL A 83 -15.31 -0.89 6.60
N TRP A 84 -14.83 -0.47 5.45
CA TRP A 84 -15.14 -1.06 4.15
C TRP A 84 -14.04 -2.06 3.80
N ALA A 85 -14.38 -3.20 3.22
CA ALA A 85 -13.39 -4.19 2.80
C ALA A 85 -13.78 -4.86 1.48
N THR A 86 -12.78 -5.11 0.62
CA THR A 86 -12.90 -6.08 -0.48
C THR A 86 -12.58 -7.47 0.05
N GLU A 87 -13.39 -8.47 -0.31
CA GLU A 87 -13.11 -9.85 0.03
C GLU A 87 -12.41 -10.57 -1.13
N GLY A 88 -11.44 -11.42 -0.80
CA GLY A 88 -10.70 -12.26 -1.76
C GLY A 88 -11.15 -13.71 -1.79
N ALA A 89 -12.45 -14.00 -1.65
CA ALA A 89 -12.93 -15.39 -1.58
C ALA A 89 -12.70 -16.18 -2.88
N ASN A 90 -12.67 -15.50 -4.03
CA ASN A 90 -12.36 -16.08 -5.33
C ASN A 90 -10.92 -15.81 -5.80
N TYR A 91 -10.01 -15.44 -4.88
CA TYR A 91 -8.62 -15.17 -5.20
C TYR A 91 -7.92 -16.40 -5.80
N ARG A 92 -7.25 -16.22 -6.96
CA ARG A 92 -6.60 -17.25 -7.77
C ARG A 92 -7.57 -18.29 -8.33
N LEU A 93 -8.46 -17.85 -9.22
CA LEU A 93 -9.41 -18.67 -9.98
C LEU A 93 -8.76 -19.80 -10.79
N TRP A 94 -7.47 -19.68 -11.12
CA TRP A 94 -6.70 -20.71 -11.82
C TRP A 94 -6.24 -21.86 -10.91
N GLN A 95 -6.42 -21.75 -9.59
CA GLN A 95 -6.14 -22.84 -8.65
C GLN A 95 -7.14 -23.99 -8.81
N LYS A 96 -6.77 -25.16 -8.25
CA LYS A 96 -7.57 -26.39 -8.39
C LYS A 96 -8.98 -26.29 -7.82
N TRP A 97 -9.19 -25.46 -6.81
CA TRP A 97 -10.51 -25.22 -6.21
C TRP A 97 -11.37 -24.26 -7.04
N GLY A 98 -10.78 -23.56 -8.01
CA GLY A 98 -11.48 -22.67 -8.92
C GLY A 98 -12.24 -21.56 -8.19
N LYS A 99 -13.46 -21.28 -8.67
CA LYS A 99 -14.35 -20.29 -8.06
C LYS A 99 -15.02 -20.89 -6.84
N LEU A 100 -14.75 -20.33 -5.65
CA LEU A 100 -15.37 -20.77 -4.40
C LEU A 100 -16.77 -20.18 -4.20
N ARG A 101 -17.00 -18.95 -4.68
CA ARG A 101 -18.24 -18.21 -4.53
C ARG A 101 -18.82 -17.84 -5.88
N GLU A 102 -19.85 -18.57 -6.32
CA GLU A 102 -20.46 -18.41 -7.66
C GLU A 102 -20.96 -16.99 -7.96
N GLY A 103 -21.53 -16.31 -6.96
CA GLY A 103 -22.02 -14.93 -7.08
C GLY A 103 -20.93 -13.87 -7.24
N GLY A 104 -19.65 -14.26 -7.12
CA GLY A 104 -18.50 -13.37 -7.11
C GLY A 104 -18.17 -12.80 -5.73
N ASP A 105 -17.03 -12.13 -5.64
CA ASP A 105 -16.54 -11.48 -4.43
C ASP A 105 -17.42 -10.30 -4.00
N ARG A 106 -17.25 -9.86 -2.75
CA ARG A 106 -18.08 -8.83 -2.11
C ARG A 106 -17.25 -7.62 -1.72
N ILE A 107 -17.92 -6.47 -1.72
CA ILE A 107 -17.53 -5.30 -0.96
C ILE A 107 -18.46 -5.23 0.25
N VAL A 108 -17.89 -5.26 1.45
CA VAL A 108 -18.65 -5.26 2.71
C VAL A 108 -18.38 -3.99 3.52
N ILE A 109 -19.39 -3.54 4.25
CA ILE A 109 -19.35 -2.43 5.20
C ILE A 109 -19.60 -2.99 6.59
N LEU A 110 -18.65 -2.78 7.49
CA LEU A 110 -18.65 -3.30 8.85
C LEU A 110 -18.88 -2.14 9.83
N GLU A 111 -19.91 -2.29 10.64
CA GLU A 111 -20.42 -1.23 11.51
C GLU A 111 -20.58 -1.73 12.94
N ASP A 112 -20.07 -0.93 13.89
CA ASP A 112 -20.30 -1.04 15.34
C ASP A 112 -21.45 -0.09 15.71
N THR A 113 -22.68 -0.63 15.71
CA THR A 113 -23.92 0.12 15.94
C THR A 113 -24.19 0.36 17.42
N ASP A 114 -23.69 -0.51 18.31
CA ASP A 114 -23.84 -0.38 19.77
C ASP A 114 -22.66 0.33 20.46
N LYS A 115 -21.59 0.63 19.70
CA LYS A 115 -20.38 1.36 20.11
C LYS A 115 -19.53 0.61 21.14
N ASN A 116 -19.56 -0.72 21.12
CA ASN A 116 -18.79 -1.56 22.04
C ASN A 116 -17.32 -1.79 21.60
N GLY A 117 -16.95 -1.32 20.40
CA GLY A 117 -15.62 -1.48 19.81
C GLY A 117 -15.45 -2.67 18.87
N MET A 118 -16.52 -3.44 18.62
CA MET A 118 -16.60 -4.58 17.71
C MET A 118 -17.81 -4.40 16.79
N ALA A 119 -17.64 -4.66 15.50
CA ALA A 119 -18.73 -4.62 14.55
C ALA A 119 -19.79 -5.68 14.88
N ASP A 120 -21.05 -5.27 14.88
CA ASP A 120 -22.23 -6.14 15.03
C ASP A 120 -23.06 -6.24 13.75
N LYS A 121 -22.76 -5.42 12.74
CA LYS A 121 -23.46 -5.38 11.46
C LYS A 121 -22.49 -5.44 10.28
N SER A 122 -22.84 -6.28 9.30
CA SER A 122 -22.18 -6.37 7.99
C SER A 122 -23.20 -6.11 6.89
N THR A 123 -22.93 -5.14 6.02
CA THR A 123 -23.76 -4.81 4.85
C THR A 123 -22.95 -5.11 3.59
N THR A 124 -23.49 -5.93 2.69
CA THR A 124 -22.88 -6.11 1.36
C THR A 124 -23.27 -4.92 0.48
N PHE A 125 -22.30 -4.04 0.23
CA PHE A 125 -22.46 -2.88 -0.65
C PHE A 125 -22.63 -3.30 -2.11
N TYR A 126 -21.78 -4.25 -2.54
CA TYR A 126 -21.80 -4.83 -3.86
C TYR A 126 -21.32 -6.29 -3.84
N GLN A 127 -21.84 -7.10 -4.76
CA GLN A 127 -21.35 -8.45 -5.02
C GLN A 127 -21.40 -8.73 -6.52
N GLY A 128 -20.29 -9.20 -7.09
CA GLY A 128 -20.23 -9.50 -8.52
C GLY A 128 -18.93 -10.18 -8.94
N ASN A 129 -18.95 -10.84 -10.09
CA ASN A 129 -17.79 -11.57 -10.62
C ASN A 129 -16.73 -10.65 -11.24
N GLU A 130 -17.10 -9.42 -11.59
CA GLU A 130 -16.22 -8.38 -12.12
C GLU A 130 -15.26 -7.82 -11.07
N ILE A 131 -15.55 -8.01 -9.78
CA ILE A 131 -14.68 -7.64 -8.66
C ILE A 131 -14.04 -8.85 -7.98
N ASN A 132 -14.09 -10.03 -8.61
CA ASN A 132 -13.31 -11.17 -8.12
C ASN A 132 -11.85 -10.74 -8.07
N THR A 133 -11.22 -10.91 -6.91
CA THR A 133 -9.80 -10.57 -6.71
C THR A 133 -9.51 -9.06 -6.72
N ALA A 134 -10.41 -8.25 -6.17
CA ALA A 134 -10.17 -6.82 -6.01
C ALA A 134 -9.06 -6.54 -4.98
N LEU A 135 -8.03 -5.80 -5.39
CA LEU A 135 -6.81 -5.49 -4.63
C LEU A 135 -6.74 -4.02 -4.21
N GLY A 136 -7.87 -3.31 -4.21
CA GLY A 136 -7.89 -1.91 -3.82
C GLY A 136 -9.30 -1.38 -3.65
N ILE A 137 -9.50 -0.56 -2.61
CA ILE A 137 -10.74 0.19 -2.37
C ILE A 137 -10.41 1.60 -1.90
N CYS A 138 -11.16 2.59 -2.39
CA CYS A 138 -11.08 3.98 -1.94
C CYS A 138 -12.48 4.58 -1.88
N VAL A 139 -12.91 4.98 -0.69
CA VAL A 139 -14.24 5.54 -0.40
C VAL A 139 -14.14 7.06 -0.37
N LEU A 140 -14.91 7.72 -1.24
CA LEU A 140 -14.92 9.18 -1.40
C LEU A 140 -16.36 9.68 -1.41
N GLY A 141 -17.00 9.71 -0.23
CA GLY A 141 -18.39 10.10 -0.09
C GLY A 141 -19.33 9.13 -0.81
N GLU A 142 -19.97 9.58 -1.89
CA GLU A 142 -20.89 8.76 -2.68
C GLU A 142 -20.20 7.89 -3.73
N LYS A 143 -18.89 8.02 -3.92
CA LYS A 143 -18.13 7.25 -4.91
C LYS A 143 -17.21 6.25 -4.21
N VAL A 144 -17.16 5.02 -4.74
CA VAL A 144 -16.23 3.99 -4.28
C VAL A 144 -15.41 3.50 -5.48
N ILE A 145 -14.10 3.74 -5.44
CA ILE A 145 -13.16 3.28 -6.48
C ILE A 145 -12.65 1.90 -6.07
N VAL A 146 -12.69 0.93 -6.99
CA VAL A 146 -12.26 -0.46 -6.76
C VAL A 146 -11.30 -0.91 -7.83
N SER A 147 -10.12 -1.35 -7.41
CA SER A 147 -9.04 -1.81 -8.29
C SER A 147 -9.14 -3.31 -8.51
N CYS A 148 -9.42 -3.74 -9.74
CA CYS A 148 -9.59 -5.16 -10.07
C CYS A 148 -9.27 -5.42 -11.55
N SER A 149 -8.01 -5.75 -11.84
CA SER A 149 -7.54 -6.07 -13.18
C SER A 149 -8.52 -7.01 -13.92
N PRO A 150 -8.92 -6.71 -15.16
CA PRO A 150 -8.29 -5.76 -16.07
C PRO A 150 -8.86 -4.33 -16.00
N ASN A 151 -9.70 -4.02 -15.01
CA ASN A 151 -10.38 -2.73 -14.93
C ASN A 151 -10.14 -2.04 -13.57
N VAL A 152 -10.42 -0.74 -13.55
CA VAL A 152 -10.68 -0.01 -12.30
C VAL A 152 -12.12 0.46 -12.37
N PHE A 153 -12.88 0.23 -11.32
CA PHE A 153 -14.33 0.49 -11.27
C PHE A 153 -14.63 1.68 -10.35
N ILE A 154 -15.68 2.43 -10.68
CA ILE A 154 -16.31 3.43 -9.83
C ILE A 154 -17.76 3.00 -9.60
N PHE A 155 -18.07 2.71 -8.35
CA PHE A 155 -19.43 2.53 -7.87
C PHE A 155 -19.98 3.85 -7.33
N THR A 156 -21.30 4.01 -7.37
CA THR A 156 -22.00 5.20 -6.87
C THR A 156 -23.09 4.78 -5.88
N ASP A 157 -23.18 5.50 -4.77
CA ASP A 157 -24.27 5.45 -3.78
C ASP A 157 -24.76 6.89 -3.53
N ALA A 158 -25.50 7.41 -4.51
CA ALA A 158 -26.06 8.75 -4.49
C ALA A 158 -27.25 8.87 -3.53
N ASN A 159 -27.99 7.78 -3.33
CA ASN A 159 -29.16 7.74 -2.45
C ASN A 159 -28.78 7.51 -0.96
N ARG A 160 -27.53 7.11 -0.68
CA ARG A 160 -26.94 6.83 0.65
C ARG A 160 -27.62 5.69 1.40
N ASP A 161 -28.06 4.66 0.68
CA ASP A 161 -28.65 3.44 1.24
C ASP A 161 -27.64 2.32 1.51
N ASP A 162 -26.34 2.63 1.35
CA ASP A 162 -25.23 1.71 1.53
C ASP A 162 -25.24 0.54 0.51
N ARG A 163 -25.76 0.77 -0.69
CA ARG A 163 -25.70 -0.13 -1.85
C ARG A 163 -25.27 0.62 -3.10
N ALA A 164 -24.67 -0.09 -4.05
CA ALA A 164 -24.41 0.49 -5.37
C ALA A 164 -25.73 0.75 -6.12
N ASP A 165 -25.91 1.97 -6.63
CA ASP A 165 -27.09 2.43 -7.39
C ASP A 165 -27.19 1.83 -8.81
N GLY A 166 -26.27 0.93 -9.18
CA GLY A 166 -26.25 0.29 -10.49
C GLY A 166 -24.91 -0.38 -10.82
N PRO A 167 -24.73 -0.81 -12.08
CA PRO A 167 -23.46 -1.35 -12.54
C PRO A 167 -22.32 -0.33 -12.40
N PRO A 168 -21.09 -0.78 -12.09
CA PRO A 168 -19.96 0.12 -11.97
C PRO A 168 -19.57 0.76 -13.32
N VAL A 169 -19.12 2.00 -13.26
CA VAL A 169 -18.43 2.67 -14.38
C VAL A 169 -16.97 2.26 -14.38
N LYS A 170 -16.36 2.06 -15.55
CA LYS A 170 -14.92 1.80 -15.65
C LYS A 170 -14.17 3.13 -15.70
N LEU A 171 -13.22 3.32 -14.78
CA LEU A 171 -12.27 4.44 -14.80
C LEU A 171 -11.08 4.14 -15.73
N PHE A 172 -10.59 2.90 -15.68
CA PHE A 172 -9.50 2.41 -16.52
C PHE A 172 -9.77 0.97 -16.95
N THR A 173 -9.16 0.55 -18.06
CA THR A 173 -9.28 -0.82 -18.61
C THR A 173 -7.93 -1.34 -19.13
N GLY A 174 -7.90 -2.56 -19.67
CA GLY A 174 -6.77 -3.09 -20.43
C GLY A 174 -5.58 -3.58 -19.61
N ILE A 175 -5.64 -3.49 -18.28
CA ILE A 175 -4.60 -3.89 -17.34
C ILE A 175 -4.42 -5.41 -17.37
N LYS A 176 -3.20 -5.91 -17.61
CA LYS A 176 -2.98 -7.33 -17.95
C LYS A 176 -2.99 -8.30 -16.78
N ALA A 177 -2.52 -7.88 -15.61
CA ALA A 177 -2.38 -8.69 -14.40
C ALA A 177 -3.73 -9.08 -13.76
N VAL A 178 -4.59 -9.76 -14.51
CA VAL A 178 -5.87 -10.32 -14.04
C VAL A 178 -5.58 -11.42 -13.04
N ASP A 179 -6.21 -11.35 -11.86
CA ASP A 179 -6.06 -12.36 -10.81
C ASP A 179 -4.57 -12.57 -10.41
N HIS A 180 -3.85 -11.45 -10.30
CA HIS A 180 -2.43 -11.38 -10.00
C HIS A 180 -2.10 -10.29 -8.98
N ASP A 181 -1.24 -10.61 -8.01
CA ASP A 181 -0.80 -9.72 -6.93
C ASP A 181 0.03 -8.53 -7.45
N HIS A 182 0.67 -8.68 -8.60
CA HIS A 182 1.34 -7.57 -9.32
C HIS A 182 0.35 -6.76 -10.20
N GLY A 183 -0.89 -6.66 -9.73
CA GLY A 183 -2.00 -5.98 -10.39
C GLY A 183 -2.02 -4.47 -10.18
N VAL A 184 -3.17 -3.87 -10.47
CA VAL A 184 -3.51 -2.51 -10.03
C VAL A 184 -4.04 -2.55 -8.60
N HIS A 185 -3.63 -1.59 -7.79
CA HIS A 185 -3.89 -1.57 -6.34
C HIS A 185 -4.64 -0.31 -5.91
N ALA A 186 -4.78 -0.11 -4.59
CA ALA A 186 -5.61 0.93 -4.00
C ALA A 186 -5.30 2.35 -4.50
N PHE A 187 -6.36 3.16 -4.54
CA PHE A 187 -6.30 4.58 -4.81
C PHE A 187 -6.29 5.34 -3.48
N ILE A 188 -5.61 6.49 -3.44
CA ILE A 188 -5.66 7.42 -2.31
C ILE A 188 -5.92 8.84 -2.81
N PHE A 189 -6.79 9.57 -2.12
CA PHE A 189 -7.01 10.99 -2.36
C PHE A 189 -5.92 11.83 -1.67
N GLY A 190 -5.12 12.53 -2.46
CA GLY A 190 -4.00 13.34 -2.00
C GLY A 190 -4.38 14.74 -1.54
N PRO A 191 -3.46 15.45 -0.86
CA PRO A 191 -3.72 16.79 -0.30
C PRO A 191 -3.93 17.88 -1.36
N ASP A 192 -3.52 17.61 -2.59
CA ASP A 192 -3.64 18.43 -3.79
C ASP A 192 -5.00 18.34 -4.49
N GLY A 193 -5.86 17.40 -4.09
CA GLY A 193 -7.14 17.14 -4.72
C GLY A 193 -7.11 16.10 -5.83
N LYS A 194 -6.01 15.34 -5.97
CA LYS A 194 -5.82 14.31 -6.99
C LYS A 194 -5.85 12.90 -6.39
N LEU A 195 -6.03 11.92 -7.27
CA LEU A 195 -5.88 10.51 -6.98
C LEU A 195 -4.44 10.06 -7.21
N TYR A 196 -3.94 9.21 -6.34
CA TYR A 196 -2.66 8.50 -6.47
C TYR A 196 -2.92 7.01 -6.42
N PHE A 197 -2.25 6.24 -7.27
CA PHE A 197 -2.36 4.79 -7.33
C PHE A 197 -1.17 4.20 -8.10
N ASN A 198 -1.08 2.89 -8.17
CA ASN A 198 0.02 2.20 -8.81
C ASN A 198 -0.40 0.87 -9.44
N MET A 199 0.51 0.31 -10.24
CA MET A 199 0.35 -1.04 -10.78
C MET A 199 1.69 -1.77 -10.84
N GLY A 200 1.69 -3.05 -10.49
CA GLY A 200 2.87 -3.91 -10.54
C GLY A 200 3.34 -4.21 -11.96
N ASN A 201 4.50 -4.83 -12.08
CA ASN A 201 5.19 -5.07 -13.35
C ASN A 201 4.42 -5.97 -14.31
N ASP A 202 3.51 -6.83 -13.84
CA ASP A 202 2.69 -7.69 -14.70
C ASP A 202 1.42 -7.01 -15.22
N SER A 203 1.13 -5.80 -14.76
CA SER A 203 0.01 -5.00 -15.27
C SER A 203 0.22 -4.52 -16.71
N LYS A 204 1.49 -4.31 -17.11
CA LYS A 204 2.02 -3.95 -18.44
C LYS A 204 1.49 -2.67 -19.09
N GLU A 205 0.20 -2.38 -19.04
CA GLU A 205 -0.44 -1.27 -19.74
C GLU A 205 -1.74 -0.83 -19.07
N ILE A 206 -2.18 0.38 -19.37
CA ILE A 206 -3.46 0.92 -18.90
C ILE A 206 -4.15 1.69 -20.02
N HIS A 207 -5.45 1.47 -20.19
CA HIS A 207 -6.27 2.00 -21.26
C HIS A 207 -7.38 2.90 -20.74
N ARG A 208 -7.83 3.81 -21.60
CA ARG A 208 -9.06 4.57 -21.38
C ARG A 208 -10.30 3.67 -21.55
N PRO A 209 -11.42 3.96 -20.87
CA PRO A 209 -12.66 3.18 -21.04
C PRO A 209 -13.19 3.15 -22.47
N GLU A 210 -13.03 4.24 -23.22
CA GLU A 210 -13.37 4.37 -24.64
C GLU A 210 -12.40 3.63 -25.59
N GLY A 211 -11.30 3.10 -25.04
CA GLY A 211 -10.26 2.39 -25.77
C GLY A 211 -8.99 3.21 -25.99
N GLY A 212 -7.88 2.51 -26.24
CA GLY A 212 -6.56 3.10 -26.45
C GLY A 212 -5.79 3.31 -25.15
N LEU A 213 -4.46 3.34 -25.28
CA LEU A 213 -3.55 3.56 -24.16
C LEU A 213 -3.78 4.93 -23.53
N VAL A 214 -3.70 4.99 -22.20
CA VAL A 214 -3.58 6.27 -21.51
C VAL A 214 -2.28 6.93 -21.96
N LYS A 215 -2.36 8.21 -22.30
CA LYS A 215 -1.21 9.09 -22.44
C LYS A 215 -1.05 9.94 -21.19
N ASP A 216 0.17 10.04 -20.69
CA ASP A 216 0.47 10.91 -19.56
C ASP A 216 0.75 12.36 -19.99
N LEU A 217 1.01 13.25 -19.02
CA LEU A 217 1.28 14.66 -19.26
C LEU A 217 2.55 14.94 -20.06
N ALA A 218 3.48 13.99 -20.15
CA ALA A 218 4.63 14.10 -21.03
C ALA A 218 4.32 13.63 -22.47
N GLY A 219 3.10 13.15 -22.72
CA GLY A 219 2.65 12.65 -24.02
C GLY A 219 3.01 11.19 -24.29
N ASN A 220 3.55 10.49 -23.29
CA ASN A 220 4.00 9.11 -23.42
C ASN A 220 2.83 8.14 -23.25
N ASP A 221 2.84 7.06 -24.02
CA ASP A 221 1.94 5.93 -23.77
C ASP A 221 2.32 5.24 -22.45
N VAL A 222 1.33 5.00 -21.60
CA VAL A 222 1.53 4.31 -20.32
C VAL A 222 1.55 2.80 -20.54
N ILE A 223 2.69 2.33 -21.05
CA ILE A 223 2.98 0.92 -21.34
C ILE A 223 4.42 0.59 -20.96
N THR A 224 4.64 -0.58 -20.38
CA THR A 224 5.95 -1.03 -19.88
C THR A 224 6.79 -1.70 -20.96
N SER A 225 6.89 -1.07 -22.13
CA SER A 225 7.59 -1.60 -23.31
C SER A 225 9.12 -1.41 -23.26
N GLY A 226 9.60 -0.67 -22.26
CA GLY A 226 10.98 -0.19 -22.19
C GLY A 226 11.22 1.18 -22.82
N LYS A 227 10.17 1.82 -23.37
CA LYS A 227 10.25 3.13 -24.01
C LYS A 227 8.96 3.95 -23.77
N PRO A 228 8.95 4.93 -22.84
CA PRO A 228 10.00 5.24 -21.87
C PRO A 228 9.94 4.34 -20.63
N TYR A 229 8.79 3.73 -20.34
CA TYR A 229 8.56 3.08 -19.06
C TYR A 229 8.89 1.59 -19.07
N ARG A 230 9.40 1.12 -17.93
CA ARG A 230 9.70 -0.29 -17.63
C ARG A 230 8.99 -0.71 -16.35
N GLN A 231 8.56 -1.98 -16.33
CA GLN A 231 8.05 -2.68 -15.15
C GLN A 231 6.99 -1.88 -14.37
N GLY A 232 6.85 -2.09 -13.06
CA GLY A 232 5.81 -1.46 -12.24
C GLY A 232 5.88 0.07 -12.27
N LEU A 233 4.71 0.71 -12.17
CA LEU A 233 4.51 2.15 -12.35
C LEU A 233 3.71 2.74 -11.17
N ALA A 234 3.98 4.01 -10.86
CA ALA A 234 3.22 4.82 -9.91
C ALA A 234 2.61 6.03 -10.62
N PHE A 235 1.40 6.41 -10.23
CA PHE A 235 0.57 7.38 -10.96
C PHE A 235 -0.07 8.43 -10.07
N ARG A 236 -0.46 9.53 -10.72
CA ARG A 236 -1.28 10.60 -10.16
C ARG A 236 -2.24 11.14 -11.23
N CYS A 237 -3.52 11.36 -10.92
CA CYS A 237 -4.50 11.88 -11.87
C CYS A 237 -5.67 12.61 -11.17
N ASN A 238 -6.51 13.32 -11.92
CA ASN A 238 -7.76 13.87 -11.39
C ASN A 238 -8.76 12.74 -11.05
N LEU A 239 -9.81 13.06 -10.31
CA LEU A 239 -10.84 12.07 -9.91
C LEU A 239 -11.54 11.37 -11.09
N ASP A 240 -11.58 12.02 -12.25
CA ASP A 240 -12.14 11.48 -13.50
C ASP A 240 -11.08 10.76 -14.37
N GLY A 241 -9.85 10.61 -13.86
CA GLY A 241 -8.73 10.01 -14.57
C GLY A 241 -8.02 10.93 -15.57
N SER A 242 -8.44 12.19 -15.71
CA SER A 242 -7.76 13.20 -16.54
C SER A 242 -6.48 13.73 -15.87
N ASP A 243 -5.69 14.54 -16.60
CA ASP A 243 -4.43 15.13 -16.11
C ASP A 243 -3.50 14.07 -15.46
N PHE A 244 -3.29 12.99 -16.21
CA PHE A 244 -2.64 11.76 -15.77
C PHE A 244 -1.11 11.85 -15.84
N GLU A 245 -0.43 11.50 -14.77
CA GLU A 245 1.02 11.61 -14.60
C GLU A 245 1.61 10.25 -14.20
N THR A 246 2.65 9.80 -14.90
CA THR A 246 3.53 8.73 -14.42
C THR A 246 4.57 9.35 -13.49
N ILE A 247 4.47 9.09 -12.19
CA ILE A 247 5.32 9.72 -11.17
C ILE A 247 6.50 8.86 -10.71
N GLY A 248 6.59 7.61 -11.15
CA GLY A 248 7.72 6.72 -10.89
C GLY A 248 7.59 5.43 -11.69
N TRP A 249 8.71 4.78 -12.01
CA TRP A 249 8.73 3.60 -12.85
C TRP A 249 9.89 2.65 -12.52
N ASN A 250 9.86 1.44 -13.08
CA ASN A 250 10.82 0.36 -12.85
C ASN A 250 10.72 -0.29 -11.46
N PHE A 251 9.51 -0.40 -10.92
CA PHE A 251 9.21 -1.21 -9.73
C PHE A 251 8.97 -2.67 -10.11
N ARG A 252 8.89 -3.57 -9.12
CA ARG A 252 8.45 -4.96 -9.35
C ARG A 252 6.99 -5.12 -8.98
N ASN A 253 6.72 -5.23 -7.70
CA ASN A 253 5.39 -5.37 -7.14
C ASN A 253 5.29 -4.34 -6.02
N ASN A 254 5.24 -3.09 -6.44
CA ASN A 254 4.86 -2.03 -5.56
C ASN A 254 3.39 -2.19 -5.24
N TYR A 255 3.07 -2.44 -3.97
CA TYR A 255 1.74 -2.87 -3.57
C TYR A 255 0.81 -1.67 -3.50
N GLU A 256 1.03 -0.72 -2.61
CA GLU A 256 0.18 0.47 -2.50
C GLU A 256 1.01 1.76 -2.33
N LEU A 257 0.41 2.89 -2.68
CA LEU A 257 0.94 4.22 -2.40
C LEU A 257 0.30 4.81 -1.14
N CYS A 258 1.08 5.55 -0.36
CA CYS A 258 0.56 6.48 0.63
C CYS A 258 1.19 7.87 0.46
N VAL A 259 0.41 8.92 0.76
CA VAL A 259 0.78 10.31 0.51
C VAL A 259 0.58 11.11 1.78
N ASP A 260 1.62 11.86 2.19
CA ASP A 260 1.53 12.75 3.36
C ASP A 260 0.89 14.11 2.99
N SER A 261 0.60 14.94 4.00
CA SER A 261 0.01 16.27 3.78
C SER A 261 0.89 17.27 3.02
N PHE A 262 2.18 16.97 2.85
CA PHE A 262 3.14 17.79 2.10
C PHE A 262 3.23 17.36 0.63
N GLY A 263 2.53 16.28 0.25
CA GLY A 263 2.56 15.69 -1.08
C GLY A 263 3.77 14.78 -1.33
N THR A 264 4.45 14.32 -0.28
CA THR A 264 5.49 13.29 -0.37
C THR A 264 4.81 11.94 -0.54
N VAL A 265 5.27 11.14 -1.50
CA VAL A 265 4.69 9.84 -1.83
C VAL A 265 5.63 8.74 -1.34
N TRP A 266 5.07 7.72 -0.72
CA TRP A 266 5.77 6.56 -0.20
C TRP A 266 5.09 5.28 -0.66
N GLN A 267 5.85 4.20 -0.77
CA GLN A 267 5.33 2.88 -1.10
C GLN A 267 6.24 1.76 -0.59
N SER A 268 5.70 0.55 -0.54
CA SER A 268 6.48 -0.69 -0.48
C SER A 268 6.71 -1.26 -1.88
N ASP A 269 7.75 -2.08 -2.07
CA ASP A 269 8.01 -2.86 -3.29
C ASP A 269 8.56 -4.23 -2.91
N ASN A 270 7.87 -5.29 -3.33
CA ASN A 270 8.25 -6.68 -3.02
C ASN A 270 9.33 -7.19 -3.98
N ASP A 271 10.28 -7.99 -3.48
CA ASP A 271 11.35 -8.59 -4.28
C ASP A 271 10.93 -9.89 -4.99
N ASP A 272 11.83 -10.49 -5.77
CA ASP A 272 11.68 -11.88 -6.21
C ASP A 272 11.88 -12.83 -5.01
N ASP A 273 10.77 -13.34 -4.45
CA ASP A 273 10.64 -14.47 -3.52
C ASP A 273 11.83 -14.75 -2.58
N GLY A 274 12.05 -13.87 -1.60
CA GLY A 274 12.98 -14.15 -0.49
C GLY A 274 14.43 -13.82 -0.82
N ASN A 275 14.65 -12.89 -1.74
CA ASN A 275 15.96 -12.31 -1.98
C ASN A 275 16.46 -11.45 -0.81
N ARG A 276 15.63 -11.22 0.21
CA ARG A 276 15.86 -10.31 1.35
C ARG A 276 15.91 -8.84 0.91
N GLY A 277 15.24 -8.51 -0.17
CA GLY A 277 15.25 -7.24 -0.85
C GLY A 277 13.94 -6.46 -0.80
N ALA A 278 12.90 -6.92 -0.10
CA ALA A 278 11.69 -6.10 0.09
C ALA A 278 12.09 -4.72 0.64
N ARG A 279 11.46 -3.66 0.14
CA ARG A 279 11.91 -2.28 0.36
C ARG A 279 10.77 -1.30 0.56
N ILE A 280 11.11 -0.16 1.15
CA ILE A 280 10.28 1.05 1.17
C ILE A 280 10.96 2.12 0.34
N ASN A 281 10.18 2.85 -0.43
CA ASN A 281 10.67 3.92 -1.31
C ASN A 281 10.03 5.26 -0.94
N TYR A 282 10.84 6.31 -0.95
CA TYR A 282 10.36 7.64 -1.29
C TYR A 282 10.15 7.67 -2.81
N VAL A 283 8.93 7.96 -3.25
CA VAL A 283 8.63 8.11 -4.69
C VAL A 283 8.98 9.52 -5.13
N MET A 284 10.26 9.75 -5.42
CA MET A 284 10.72 10.92 -6.15
C MET A 284 10.06 10.98 -7.52
N GLN A 285 9.46 12.13 -7.84
CA GLN A 285 8.70 12.33 -9.07
C GLN A 285 9.57 12.04 -10.30
N PHE A 286 9.06 11.19 -11.19
CA PHE A 286 9.69 10.69 -12.41
C PHE A 286 10.88 9.73 -12.20
N GLY A 287 11.13 9.32 -10.97
CA GLY A 287 12.26 8.46 -10.61
C GLY A 287 12.23 7.06 -11.25
N ASN A 288 13.42 6.52 -11.50
CA ASN A 288 13.67 5.12 -11.88
C ASN A 288 14.05 4.30 -10.64
N TYR A 289 13.42 3.16 -10.42
CA TYR A 289 13.62 2.33 -9.21
C TYR A 289 14.30 0.98 -9.45
N GLY A 290 14.84 0.76 -10.64
CA GLY A 290 15.90 -0.23 -10.86
C GLY A 290 15.52 -1.70 -10.76
N TYR A 291 14.25 -2.11 -10.94
CA TYR A 291 13.94 -3.55 -10.99
C TYR A 291 14.63 -4.25 -12.18
N THR A 292 14.72 -3.57 -13.32
CA THR A 292 15.54 -3.98 -14.47
C THR A 292 16.54 -2.90 -14.84
N ASP A 293 17.67 -3.27 -15.46
CA ASP A 293 18.63 -2.28 -15.95
C ASP A 293 17.98 -1.34 -16.96
N GLU A 294 18.22 -0.03 -16.83
CA GLU A 294 17.55 0.99 -17.66
C GLU A 294 17.95 0.88 -19.14
N ILE A 295 19.24 0.69 -19.39
CA ILE A 295 19.83 0.77 -20.73
C ILE A 295 19.58 -0.53 -21.50
N SER A 296 19.99 -1.66 -20.93
CA SER A 296 19.91 -2.98 -21.55
C SER A 296 18.55 -3.65 -21.36
N GLY A 297 17.81 -3.32 -20.31
CA GLY A 297 16.61 -4.05 -19.90
C GLY A 297 16.89 -5.43 -19.29
N GLU A 298 18.15 -5.75 -19.01
CA GLU A 298 18.51 -7.01 -18.35
C GLU A 298 17.94 -7.08 -16.92
N GLY A 299 17.56 -8.28 -16.50
CA GLY A 299 17.20 -8.55 -15.11
C GLY A 299 18.42 -8.56 -14.20
N TRP A 300 18.19 -8.32 -12.91
CA TRP A 300 19.24 -8.24 -11.89
C TRP A 300 20.13 -9.50 -11.81
N GLN A 301 19.61 -10.67 -12.22
CA GLN A 301 20.34 -11.94 -12.19
C GLN A 301 21.62 -11.88 -13.03
N VAL A 302 21.63 -11.07 -14.10
CA VAL A 302 22.80 -10.95 -14.98
C VAL A 302 23.94 -10.22 -14.25
N ALA A 303 23.64 -9.08 -13.63
CA ALA A 303 24.62 -8.33 -12.84
C ALA A 303 25.07 -9.14 -11.61
N TRP A 304 24.12 -9.79 -10.93
CA TRP A 304 24.41 -10.61 -9.76
C TRP A 304 25.33 -11.80 -10.07
N LYS A 305 25.08 -12.54 -11.16
CA LYS A 305 25.94 -13.67 -11.56
C LYS A 305 27.38 -13.23 -11.85
N LYS A 306 27.56 -12.06 -12.47
CA LYS A 306 28.89 -11.46 -12.71
C LYS A 306 29.58 -11.07 -11.41
N ALA A 307 28.85 -10.51 -10.45
CA ALA A 307 29.36 -10.13 -9.13
C ALA A 307 29.73 -11.35 -8.28
N GLN A 308 28.86 -12.36 -8.25
CA GLN A 308 29.08 -13.63 -7.55
C GLN A 308 30.33 -14.35 -8.06
N ALA A 309 30.55 -14.37 -9.39
CA ALA A 309 31.77 -14.95 -9.99
C ALA A 309 33.06 -14.24 -9.55
N LYS A 310 32.97 -13.01 -9.05
CA LYS A 310 34.09 -12.24 -8.49
C LYS A 310 34.21 -12.36 -6.96
N GLY A 311 33.40 -13.20 -6.32
CA GLY A 311 33.42 -13.44 -4.88
C GLY A 311 32.69 -12.38 -4.05
N VAL A 312 31.76 -11.62 -4.65
CA VAL A 312 30.91 -10.68 -3.89
C VAL A 312 29.98 -11.44 -2.94
N SER A 313 29.86 -10.98 -1.69
CA SER A 313 29.02 -11.59 -0.66
C SER A 313 27.53 -11.57 -1.01
N ASP A 314 26.79 -12.63 -0.64
CA ASP A 314 25.33 -12.74 -0.84
C ASP A 314 24.53 -11.64 -0.13
N ASP A 315 25.08 -11.03 0.92
CA ASP A 315 24.43 -9.91 1.62
C ASP A 315 24.30 -8.65 0.75
N LEU A 316 25.06 -8.55 -0.35
CA LEU A 316 24.90 -7.47 -1.34
C LEU A 316 23.91 -7.80 -2.44
N ARG A 317 23.37 -9.04 -2.50
CA ARG A 317 22.40 -9.45 -3.52
C ARG A 317 21.19 -8.51 -3.61
N PRO A 318 20.58 -8.02 -2.50
CA PRO A 318 19.50 -7.05 -2.58
C PRO A 318 19.87 -5.76 -3.33
N SER A 319 21.10 -5.27 -3.19
CA SER A 319 21.55 -4.06 -3.90
C SER A 319 21.65 -4.29 -5.41
N TYR A 320 22.06 -5.49 -5.83
CA TYR A 320 22.03 -5.89 -7.25
C TYR A 320 20.61 -6.14 -7.76
N HIS A 321 19.73 -6.71 -6.93
CA HIS A 321 18.32 -6.93 -7.27
C HIS A 321 17.63 -5.65 -7.77
N TRP A 322 17.97 -4.52 -7.13
CA TRP A 322 17.39 -3.21 -7.42
C TRP A 322 18.31 -2.25 -8.17
N HIS A 323 19.45 -2.75 -8.68
CA HIS A 323 20.41 -1.92 -9.42
C HIS A 323 20.81 -0.63 -8.67
N LEU A 324 20.93 -0.67 -7.33
CA LEU A 324 21.07 0.54 -6.50
C LEU A 324 22.37 1.32 -6.72
N SER A 325 23.35 0.70 -7.35
CA SER A 325 24.62 1.34 -7.70
C SER A 325 24.62 1.94 -9.10
N ASP A 326 23.55 1.76 -9.86
CA ASP A 326 23.47 2.21 -11.24
C ASP A 326 23.09 3.70 -11.32
N PRO A 327 23.75 4.50 -12.17
CA PRO A 327 23.42 5.91 -12.30
C PRO A 327 21.95 6.13 -12.70
N GLY A 328 21.26 7.02 -11.98
CA GLY A 328 19.86 7.36 -12.25
C GLY A 328 18.84 6.55 -11.46
N VAL A 329 19.25 5.47 -10.77
CA VAL A 329 18.37 4.73 -9.86
C VAL A 329 18.20 5.49 -8.55
N VAL A 330 16.94 5.70 -8.14
CA VAL A 330 16.59 6.38 -6.90
C VAL A 330 16.88 5.47 -5.69
N PRO A 331 17.62 5.96 -4.67
CA PRO A 331 17.87 5.20 -3.46
C PRO A 331 16.59 4.80 -2.70
N ASN A 332 16.62 3.64 -2.07
CA ASN A 332 15.53 3.20 -1.19
C ASN A 332 15.57 3.96 0.14
N LEU A 333 14.42 4.08 0.82
CA LEU A 333 14.37 4.57 2.21
C LEU A 333 15.01 3.55 3.17
N LEU A 334 14.59 2.29 3.05
CA LEU A 334 15.17 1.14 3.72
C LEU A 334 14.85 -0.16 2.98
N MET A 335 15.62 -1.22 3.26
CA MET A 335 15.25 -2.60 2.97
C MET A 335 14.69 -3.25 4.22
N THR A 336 13.53 -3.89 4.11
CA THR A 336 12.85 -4.58 5.22
C THR A 336 13.29 -6.05 5.34
N GLY A 337 13.98 -6.59 4.33
CA GLY A 337 14.52 -7.94 4.34
C GLY A 337 13.58 -8.96 3.68
N ASN A 338 13.43 -10.13 4.31
CA ASN A 338 12.46 -11.13 3.86
C ASN A 338 11.05 -10.67 4.23
N GLY A 339 10.16 -10.63 3.24
CA GLY A 339 8.79 -10.25 3.46
C GLY A 339 7.91 -10.56 2.26
N SER A 340 6.67 -10.09 2.33
CA SER A 340 5.71 -10.09 1.24
C SER A 340 4.82 -8.87 1.41
N PRO A 341 5.40 -7.65 1.36
CA PRO A 341 4.74 -6.42 1.79
C PRO A 341 3.42 -6.17 1.08
N THR A 342 2.47 -5.61 1.82
CA THR A 342 1.10 -5.34 1.38
C THR A 342 0.69 -3.90 1.74
N GLY A 343 -0.49 -3.68 2.31
CA GLY A 343 -1.06 -2.35 2.52
C GLY A 343 -0.22 -1.42 3.39
N ILE A 344 -0.33 -0.12 3.10
CA ILE A 344 0.54 0.93 3.61
C ILE A 344 -0.21 2.26 3.79
N LEU A 345 0.12 3.00 4.85
CA LEU A 345 -0.55 4.23 5.25
C LEU A 345 0.45 5.22 5.84
N ILE A 346 0.26 6.54 5.67
CA ILE A 346 0.89 7.53 6.54
C ILE A 346 -0.05 7.83 7.72
N TYR A 347 0.38 7.50 8.94
CA TYR A 347 -0.40 7.79 10.13
C TYR A 347 -0.25 9.25 10.56
N GLU A 348 -1.19 10.08 10.11
CA GLU A 348 -1.28 11.49 10.50
C GLU A 348 -2.27 11.71 11.68
N GLY A 349 -2.46 10.68 12.51
CA GLY A 349 -3.20 10.80 13.77
C GLY A 349 -2.31 11.21 14.94
N SER A 350 -2.95 11.51 16.07
CA SER A 350 -2.28 11.84 17.33
C SER A 350 -2.67 10.91 18.49
N LEU A 351 -3.55 9.93 18.24
CA LEU A 351 -4.05 8.99 19.24
C LEU A 351 -2.99 7.98 19.71
N LEU A 352 -2.28 7.34 18.77
CA LEU A 352 -1.13 6.48 19.08
C LEU A 352 0.02 7.27 19.72
N PRO A 353 1.00 6.61 20.38
CA PRO A 353 2.21 7.26 20.86
C PRO A 353 2.98 8.04 19.78
N SER A 354 3.69 9.09 20.19
CA SER A 354 4.34 10.05 19.28
C SER A 354 5.35 9.44 18.31
N ILE A 355 5.92 8.26 18.64
CA ILE A 355 6.82 7.53 17.73
C ILE A 355 6.15 7.12 16.41
N PHE A 356 4.82 7.02 16.41
CA PHE A 356 4.02 6.69 15.22
C PHE A 356 3.52 7.92 14.47
N HIS A 357 3.59 9.12 15.05
CA HIS A 357 3.03 10.33 14.46
C HIS A 357 3.77 10.70 13.17
N ASN A 358 3.01 10.90 12.09
CA ASN A 358 3.50 11.22 10.75
C ASN A 358 4.49 10.17 10.21
N GLN A 359 4.34 8.90 10.63
CA GLN A 359 5.16 7.80 10.12
C GLN A 359 4.34 6.89 9.22
N ILE A 360 5.03 6.24 8.29
CA ILE A 360 4.49 5.13 7.51
C ILE A 360 4.10 4.01 8.48
N LEU A 361 2.90 3.45 8.34
CA LEU A 361 2.48 2.16 8.87
C LEU A 361 2.37 1.17 7.70
N HIS A 362 2.87 -0.05 7.88
CA HIS A 362 3.03 -0.99 6.77
C HIS A 362 2.83 -2.43 7.21
N CYS A 363 2.00 -3.15 6.47
CA CYS A 363 1.70 -4.57 6.66
C CYS A 363 2.70 -5.45 5.92
N ASP A 364 3.31 -6.40 6.64
CA ASP A 364 4.20 -7.41 6.06
C ASP A 364 3.78 -8.83 6.52
N PRO A 365 2.99 -9.55 5.70
CA PRO A 365 2.49 -10.89 5.99
C PRO A 365 3.57 -11.93 6.28
N GLY A 366 4.72 -11.88 5.58
CA GLY A 366 5.78 -12.87 5.73
C GLY A 366 6.34 -12.97 7.16
N PRO A 367 6.82 -11.85 7.74
CA PRO A 367 7.24 -11.76 9.14
C PRO A 367 6.08 -11.52 10.11
N ARG A 368 4.82 -11.40 9.64
CA ARG A 368 3.59 -11.34 10.45
C ARG A 368 3.54 -10.12 11.35
N VAL A 369 3.68 -8.96 10.74
CA VAL A 369 3.95 -7.72 11.46
C VAL A 369 3.34 -6.52 10.74
N VAL A 370 2.85 -5.57 11.53
CA VAL A 370 2.59 -4.19 11.10
C VAL A 370 3.68 -3.32 11.72
N ARG A 371 4.40 -2.57 10.90
CA ARG A 371 5.55 -1.77 11.31
C ARG A 371 5.33 -0.30 11.03
N ALA A 372 6.03 0.52 11.78
CA ALA A 372 6.25 1.91 11.47
C ALA A 372 7.70 2.18 11.09
N TYR A 373 7.91 3.18 10.23
CA TYR A 373 9.24 3.60 9.80
C TYR A 373 9.51 5.05 10.19
N PRO A 374 10.07 5.33 11.39
CA PRO A 374 10.51 6.67 11.76
C PRO A 374 11.54 7.21 10.76
N VAL A 375 11.11 8.15 9.92
CA VAL A 375 11.89 8.75 8.83
C VAL A 375 12.81 9.87 9.34
N GLN A 376 14.01 9.94 8.78
CA GLN A 376 15.00 10.98 9.02
C GLN A 376 15.62 11.42 7.68
N GLY A 377 15.95 12.71 7.56
CA GLY A 377 16.72 13.20 6.42
C GLY A 377 18.13 12.59 6.39
N SER A 378 18.60 12.23 5.19
CA SER A 378 19.94 11.66 4.97
C SER A 378 20.50 12.16 3.64
N GLY A 379 21.39 13.16 3.70
CA GLY A 379 21.83 13.87 2.51
C GLY A 379 20.65 14.52 1.78
N ALA A 380 20.54 14.30 0.46
CA ALA A 380 19.42 14.74 -0.39
C ALA A 380 18.26 13.72 -0.42
N GLY A 381 18.27 12.73 0.47
CA GLY A 381 17.27 11.67 0.54
C GLY A 381 16.86 11.38 1.99
N TYR A 382 16.44 10.15 2.22
CA TYR A 382 15.89 9.72 3.50
C TYR A 382 16.53 8.43 3.96
N GLN A 383 16.54 8.23 5.27
CA GLN A 383 16.75 6.95 5.92
C GLN A 383 15.66 6.75 6.96
N ALA A 384 15.44 5.51 7.40
CA ALA A 384 14.50 5.25 8.47
C ALA A 384 14.97 4.13 9.40
N THR A 385 14.41 4.15 10.60
CA THR A 385 14.44 3.01 11.53
C THR A 385 13.14 2.20 11.39
N SER A 386 13.04 1.07 12.09
CA SER A 386 11.81 0.25 12.10
C SER A 386 11.35 0.04 13.54
N VAL A 387 10.04 0.18 13.77
CA VAL A 387 9.40 -0.05 15.05
C VAL A 387 8.13 -0.86 14.82
N ASP A 388 7.95 -1.95 15.56
CA ASP A 388 6.76 -2.77 15.39
C ASP A 388 5.54 -2.12 16.09
N LEU A 389 4.40 -2.07 15.39
CA LEU A 389 3.10 -1.64 15.94
C LEU A 389 2.26 -2.83 16.39
N LEU A 390 2.29 -3.92 15.62
CA LEU A 390 1.53 -5.14 15.88
C LEU A 390 2.31 -6.35 15.36
N THR A 391 2.53 -7.37 16.19
CA THR A 391 3.22 -8.60 15.78
C THR A 391 2.46 -9.84 16.23
N SER A 392 2.73 -10.99 15.61
CA SER A 392 2.19 -12.27 16.06
C SER A 392 3.16 -13.43 15.86
N ASP A 393 3.15 -14.37 16.80
CA ASP A 393 3.79 -15.67 16.65
C ASP A 393 2.85 -16.70 15.98
N ASP A 394 1.56 -16.39 15.81
CA ASP A 394 0.61 -17.25 15.10
C ASP A 394 0.94 -17.27 13.61
N THR A 395 1.23 -18.47 13.10
CA THR A 395 1.56 -18.69 11.69
C THR A 395 0.40 -18.44 10.74
N TRP A 396 -0.81 -18.09 11.20
CA TRP A 396 -1.94 -17.71 10.35
C TRP A 396 -2.14 -16.21 10.23
N PHE A 397 -1.54 -15.39 11.11
CA PHE A 397 -1.66 -13.93 11.02
C PHE A 397 -0.97 -13.44 9.74
N ARG A 398 -1.74 -12.83 8.84
CA ARG A 398 -1.33 -12.29 7.53
C ARG A 398 -1.89 -10.88 7.39
N PRO A 399 -1.27 -9.87 8.03
CA PRO A 399 -1.72 -8.50 7.88
C PRO A 399 -1.70 -8.11 6.41
N SER A 400 -2.85 -7.78 5.84
CA SER A 400 -3.01 -7.48 4.41
C SER A 400 -3.15 -5.98 4.15
N ASP A 401 -3.75 -5.24 5.07
CA ASP A 401 -3.94 -3.79 4.92
C ASP A 401 -4.08 -3.07 6.27
N VAL A 402 -3.82 -1.77 6.28
CA VAL A 402 -3.87 -0.89 7.45
C VAL A 402 -4.53 0.45 7.14
N CYS A 403 -5.54 0.81 7.92
CA CYS A 403 -6.31 2.05 7.77
C CYS A 403 -6.42 2.82 9.10
N VAL A 404 -6.84 4.10 9.04
CA VAL A 404 -7.06 4.94 10.23
C VAL A 404 -8.49 5.46 10.29
N GLY A 405 -9.13 5.29 11.45
CA GLY A 405 -10.48 5.80 11.71
C GLY A 405 -10.51 7.30 12.02
N PRO A 406 -11.70 7.94 11.97
CA PRO A 406 -11.87 9.35 12.31
C PRO A 406 -11.42 9.73 13.73
N ASP A 407 -11.47 8.78 14.67
CA ASP A 407 -11.02 8.94 16.05
C ASP A 407 -9.49 8.79 16.21
N GLY A 408 -8.78 8.38 15.15
CA GLY A 408 -7.35 8.09 15.16
C GLY A 408 -6.98 6.66 15.53
N SER A 409 -7.95 5.76 15.76
CA SER A 409 -7.67 4.33 15.93
C SER A 409 -7.15 3.73 14.61
N VAL A 410 -6.24 2.76 14.69
CA VAL A 410 -5.73 2.04 13.53
C VAL A 410 -6.48 0.72 13.36
N TYR A 411 -6.88 0.38 12.13
CA TYR A 411 -7.51 -0.88 11.77
C TYR A 411 -6.54 -1.69 10.91
N VAL A 412 -6.40 -2.97 11.20
CA VAL A 412 -5.51 -3.90 10.48
C VAL A 412 -6.34 -5.07 9.96
N ALA A 413 -6.35 -5.25 8.65
CA ALA A 413 -6.91 -6.43 8.01
C ALA A 413 -5.94 -7.59 8.16
N ASP A 414 -6.48 -8.75 8.44
CA ASP A 414 -5.77 -10.03 8.47
C ASP A 414 -6.47 -10.97 7.49
N TRP A 415 -5.79 -11.28 6.39
CA TRP A 415 -6.25 -12.28 5.42
C TRP A 415 -6.49 -13.64 6.10
N ASN A 416 -5.71 -13.92 7.15
CA ASN A 416 -5.76 -15.09 8.01
C ASN A 416 -5.65 -16.43 7.24
N ASP A 417 -4.45 -16.73 6.75
CA ASP A 417 -4.13 -17.95 5.99
C ASP A 417 -2.74 -18.48 6.34
N ALA A 418 -2.53 -19.80 6.21
CA ALA A 418 -1.23 -20.42 6.47
C ALA A 418 -0.18 -20.11 5.39
N GLY A 419 -0.60 -19.84 4.16
CA GLY A 419 0.24 -19.46 3.03
C GLY A 419 0.76 -18.02 3.12
N VAL A 420 1.89 -17.76 2.47
CA VAL A 420 2.47 -16.41 2.26
C VAL A 420 2.84 -16.31 0.78
N GLY A 421 2.63 -15.13 0.19
CA GLY A 421 2.85 -14.90 -1.24
C GLY A 421 1.69 -15.52 -2.04
N GLY A 422 1.08 -14.73 -2.92
CA GLY A 422 -0.27 -14.94 -3.45
C GLY A 422 -0.52 -16.23 -4.26
N HIS A 423 0.33 -17.25 -4.18
CA HIS A 423 0.21 -18.53 -4.87
C HIS A 423 0.08 -19.74 -3.93
N PHE A 424 0.29 -19.58 -2.62
CA PHE A 424 0.36 -20.70 -1.65
C PHE A 424 -0.78 -20.74 -0.63
N MET A 425 -1.96 -20.21 -0.99
CA MET A 425 -3.11 -20.15 -0.09
C MET A 425 -3.55 -21.54 0.37
N ALA A 426 -3.86 -21.65 1.66
CA ALA A 426 -4.28 -22.89 2.30
C ALA A 426 -5.81 -23.00 2.47
N ASP A 427 -6.53 -21.90 2.35
CA ASP A 427 -7.97 -21.78 2.49
C ASP A 427 -8.72 -22.11 1.19
N GLN A 428 -9.29 -23.33 1.13
CA GLN A 428 -9.77 -23.91 -0.13
C GLN A 428 -11.29 -24.13 -0.15
N LYS A 429 -12.02 -23.60 0.83
CA LYS A 429 -13.44 -23.90 1.05
C LYS A 429 -14.17 -22.67 1.57
N LEU A 430 -15.23 -22.26 0.85
CA LEU A 430 -16.02 -21.08 1.16
C LEU A 430 -16.57 -21.08 2.60
N GLU A 431 -17.07 -22.22 3.05
CA GLU A 431 -17.71 -22.39 4.36
C GLU A 431 -16.74 -22.32 5.54
N THR A 432 -15.44 -22.39 5.28
CA THR A 432 -14.38 -22.27 6.29
C THR A 432 -13.37 -21.16 5.98
N LEU A 433 -13.65 -20.28 5.01
CA LEU A 433 -12.81 -19.10 4.78
C LEU A 433 -12.83 -18.23 6.03
N THR A 434 -11.66 -17.71 6.38
CA THR A 434 -11.48 -16.87 7.55
C THR A 434 -11.02 -15.49 7.13
N GLY A 435 -11.18 -14.51 8.01
CA GLY A 435 -10.74 -13.15 7.75
C GLY A 435 -11.07 -12.28 8.94
N ARG A 436 -10.10 -11.49 9.40
CA ARG A 436 -10.20 -10.77 10.66
C ARG A 436 -9.80 -9.32 10.46
N ILE A 437 -10.40 -8.44 11.24
CA ILE A 437 -10.00 -7.04 11.33
C ILE A 437 -9.77 -6.73 12.79
N TYR A 438 -8.58 -6.23 13.08
CA TYR A 438 -8.18 -5.82 14.41
C TYR A 438 -8.14 -4.30 14.51
N ARG A 439 -8.48 -3.76 15.68
CA ARG A 439 -8.31 -2.35 16.00
C ARG A 439 -7.18 -2.18 17.01
N VAL A 440 -6.23 -1.30 16.72
CA VAL A 440 -5.11 -0.91 17.58
C VAL A 440 -5.31 0.52 18.07
N ALA A 441 -5.36 0.69 19.39
CA ALA A 441 -5.55 1.98 20.06
C ALA A 441 -4.96 1.95 21.49
N PRO A 442 -4.86 3.08 22.20
CA PRO A 442 -4.53 3.08 23.63
C PRO A 442 -5.46 2.15 24.43
N LYS A 443 -4.91 1.49 25.46
CA LYS A 443 -5.68 0.56 26.30
C LYS A 443 -6.95 1.21 26.85
N GLY A 444 -8.11 0.58 26.62
CA GLY A 444 -9.41 1.08 27.08
C GLY A 444 -9.98 2.25 26.27
N HIS A 445 -9.37 2.63 25.14
CA HIS A 445 -9.88 3.69 24.28
C HIS A 445 -11.20 3.30 23.62
N ALA A 446 -12.25 4.08 23.91
CA ALA A 446 -13.56 3.97 23.29
C ALA A 446 -13.58 4.70 21.95
N ILE A 447 -14.19 4.09 20.93
CA ILE A 447 -14.33 4.70 19.60
C ILE A 447 -15.21 5.94 19.73
N LYS A 448 -14.68 7.09 19.33
CA LYS A 448 -15.42 8.36 19.30
C LYS A 448 -15.14 9.12 18.02
N ASN A 449 -15.93 8.84 17.00
CA ASN A 449 -15.83 9.53 15.72
C ASN A 449 -16.34 10.97 15.88
N PRO A 450 -15.58 11.99 15.45
CA PRO A 450 -16.04 13.37 15.52
C PRO A 450 -17.20 13.58 14.54
N GLU A 451 -18.30 14.16 15.00
CA GLU A 451 -19.33 14.65 14.08
C GLU A 451 -18.82 15.88 13.35
N MET A 452 -18.78 15.83 12.01
CA MET A 452 -18.26 16.94 11.20
C MET A 452 -19.30 17.42 10.20
N ASN A 453 -19.80 18.64 10.40
CA ASN A 453 -20.71 19.31 9.46
C ASN A 453 -19.93 20.15 8.44
N THR A 454 -19.55 19.53 7.33
CA THR A 454 -18.81 20.18 6.23
C THR A 454 -19.63 21.20 5.44
N ARG A 455 -20.93 21.39 5.75
CA ARG A 455 -21.74 22.50 5.19
C ARG A 455 -21.34 23.87 5.78
N THR A 456 -20.62 23.87 6.90
CA THR A 456 -20.08 25.09 7.51
C THR A 456 -18.58 25.17 7.25
N THR A 457 -18.04 26.38 7.07
CA THR A 457 -16.59 26.56 6.90
C THR A 457 -15.81 26.04 8.12
N ALA A 458 -16.33 26.23 9.33
CA ALA A 458 -15.69 25.72 10.55
C ALA A 458 -15.63 24.18 10.57
N GLY A 459 -16.74 23.51 10.24
CA GLY A 459 -16.77 22.05 10.16
C GLY A 459 -15.91 21.49 9.02
N ALA A 460 -15.84 22.18 7.87
CA ALA A 460 -14.94 21.79 6.79
C ALA A 460 -13.46 21.95 7.16
N ILE A 461 -13.10 23.00 7.91
CA ILE A 461 -11.75 23.15 8.49
C ILE A 461 -11.45 22.07 9.52
N ALA A 462 -12.41 21.66 10.36
CA ALA A 462 -12.22 20.54 11.27
C ALA A 462 -11.98 19.22 10.50
N ALA A 463 -12.75 18.98 9.45
CA ALA A 463 -12.62 17.81 8.58
C ALA A 463 -11.28 17.74 7.85
N LEU A 464 -10.77 18.87 7.36
CA LEU A 464 -9.44 18.95 6.76
C LEU A 464 -8.33 18.52 7.73
N GLN A 465 -8.52 18.68 9.05
CA GLN A 465 -7.52 18.31 10.07
C GLN A 465 -7.58 16.83 10.48
N SER A 466 -8.57 16.07 10.01
CA SER A 466 -8.75 14.66 10.36
C SER A 466 -7.57 13.77 9.93
N PRO A 467 -7.23 12.70 10.69
CA PRO A 467 -6.30 11.67 10.21
C PRO A 467 -6.93 10.72 9.19
N ASN A 468 -8.26 10.61 9.16
CA ASN A 468 -8.98 9.76 8.23
C ASN A 468 -9.10 10.39 6.84
N HIS A 469 -8.87 9.59 5.79
CA HIS A 469 -8.80 10.05 4.40
C HIS A 469 -10.15 10.55 3.88
N GLU A 470 -11.24 9.82 4.11
CA GLU A 470 -12.57 10.16 3.62
C GLU A 470 -13.12 11.43 4.31
N VAL A 471 -12.89 11.57 5.62
CA VAL A 471 -13.19 12.82 6.35
C VAL A 471 -12.41 14.00 5.76
N ARG A 472 -11.10 13.83 5.50
CA ARG A 472 -10.30 14.90 4.86
C ARG A 472 -10.81 15.25 3.48
N TYR A 473 -11.22 14.25 2.69
CA TYR A 473 -11.81 14.45 1.37
C TYR A 473 -13.07 15.34 1.44
N HIS A 474 -13.98 15.09 2.39
CA HIS A 474 -15.16 15.94 2.58
C HIS A 474 -14.78 17.38 2.96
N GLY A 475 -13.83 17.55 3.88
CA GLY A 475 -13.33 18.87 4.28
C GLY A 475 -12.68 19.64 3.13
N TRP A 476 -11.79 18.97 2.39
CA TRP A 476 -11.10 19.54 1.24
C TRP A 476 -12.10 19.96 0.15
N THR A 477 -13.03 19.09 -0.22
CA THR A 477 -14.02 19.33 -1.27
C THR A 477 -14.93 20.50 -0.92
N ALA A 478 -15.43 20.56 0.32
CA ALA A 478 -16.27 21.67 0.78
C ALA A 478 -15.52 23.02 0.79
N LEU A 479 -14.26 23.03 1.23
CA LEU A 479 -13.44 24.25 1.24
C LEU A 479 -13.08 24.71 -0.17
N LYS A 480 -12.76 23.78 -1.08
CA LYS A 480 -12.49 24.08 -2.49
C LYS A 480 -13.70 24.70 -3.18
N GLN A 481 -14.89 24.14 -2.96
CA GLN A 481 -16.16 24.67 -3.47
C GLN A 481 -16.50 26.05 -2.88
N THR A 482 -16.20 26.27 -1.60
CA THR A 482 -16.41 27.56 -0.93
C THR A 482 -15.52 28.68 -1.50
N GLY A 483 -14.34 28.34 -2.01
CA GLY A 483 -13.44 29.27 -2.70
C GLY A 483 -12.99 30.44 -1.82
N ARG A 484 -13.07 31.67 -2.34
CA ARG A 484 -12.60 32.89 -1.63
C ARG A 484 -13.20 33.08 -0.23
N LYS A 485 -14.44 32.60 0.00
CA LYS A 485 -15.08 32.71 1.33
C LYS A 485 -14.37 31.88 2.40
N ALA A 486 -13.60 30.86 2.02
CA ALA A 486 -12.82 30.04 2.94
C ALA A 486 -11.44 30.65 3.28
N GLU A 487 -10.99 31.68 2.55
CA GLU A 487 -9.62 32.21 2.64
C GLU A 487 -9.24 32.59 4.08
N THR A 488 -10.07 33.34 4.79
CA THR A 488 -9.79 33.76 6.17
C THR A 488 -9.64 32.57 7.13
N ALA A 489 -10.49 31.55 6.99
CA ALA A 489 -10.44 30.37 7.85
C ALA A 489 -9.21 29.50 7.55
N LEU A 490 -8.87 29.34 6.27
CA LEU A 490 -7.66 28.66 5.82
C LEU A 490 -6.39 29.42 6.23
N GLN A 491 -6.40 30.75 6.15
CA GLN A 491 -5.28 31.60 6.61
C GLN A 491 -5.00 31.37 8.09
N LYS A 492 -6.04 31.27 8.93
CA LYS A 492 -5.87 30.96 10.36
C LYS A 492 -5.16 29.62 10.57
N LEU A 493 -5.47 28.61 9.77
CA LEU A 493 -4.80 27.31 9.81
C LEU A 493 -3.35 27.39 9.30
N TRP A 494 -3.13 28.12 8.20
CA TRP A 494 -1.82 28.39 7.60
C TRP A 494 -0.84 29.14 8.53
N THR A 495 -1.33 30.00 9.41
CA THR A 495 -0.50 30.71 10.38
C THR A 495 -0.33 29.97 11.71
N GLY A 496 -0.81 28.72 11.80
CA GLY A 496 -0.65 27.87 12.97
C GLY A 496 0.80 27.42 13.19
N ASN A 497 1.01 26.54 14.18
CA ASN A 497 2.32 25.98 14.51
C ASN A 497 2.56 24.57 13.94
N ASP A 498 1.49 23.84 13.59
CA ASP A 498 1.58 22.48 13.04
C ASP A 498 1.85 22.57 11.52
N ALA A 499 3.06 22.22 11.08
CA ALA A 499 3.50 22.23 9.69
C ALA A 499 2.56 21.47 8.75
N ARG A 500 2.09 20.30 9.18
CA ARG A 500 1.19 19.46 8.40
C ARG A 500 -0.17 20.15 8.22
N MET A 501 -0.73 20.76 9.26
CA MET A 501 -1.97 21.54 9.13
C MET A 501 -1.80 22.75 8.20
N ARG A 502 -0.64 23.40 8.26
CA ARG A 502 -0.29 24.51 7.36
C ARG A 502 -0.20 24.04 5.91
N ALA A 503 0.41 22.88 5.65
CA ALA A 503 0.49 22.29 4.31
C ALA A 503 -0.90 21.98 3.73
N ARG A 504 -1.78 21.34 4.51
CA ARG A 504 -3.18 21.09 4.11
C ARG A 504 -3.92 22.38 3.77
N ALA A 505 -3.72 23.45 4.55
CA ALA A 505 -4.29 24.77 4.24
C ALA A 505 -3.70 25.35 2.95
N LEU A 506 -2.38 25.25 2.77
CA LEU A 506 -1.65 25.80 1.62
C LEU A 506 -2.14 25.22 0.29
N HIS A 507 -2.39 23.92 0.23
CA HIS A 507 -2.96 23.28 -0.97
C HIS A 507 -4.26 23.94 -1.43
N LEU A 508 -5.17 24.29 -0.50
CA LEU A 508 -6.42 24.96 -0.82
C LEU A 508 -6.23 26.46 -1.10
N LEU A 509 -5.43 27.16 -0.28
CA LEU A 509 -5.16 28.59 -0.41
C LEU A 509 -4.56 28.95 -1.78
N ALA A 510 -3.59 28.18 -2.25
CA ALA A 510 -2.98 28.38 -3.55
C ALA A 510 -3.93 28.07 -4.72
N ARG A 511 -5.01 27.32 -4.45
CA ARG A 511 -6.06 26.96 -5.42
C ARG A 511 -7.28 27.90 -5.36
N ILE A 512 -7.23 28.97 -4.58
CA ILE A 512 -8.20 30.07 -4.65
C ILE A 512 -7.88 30.95 -5.86
N GLU A 513 -8.91 31.29 -6.64
CA GLU A 513 -8.77 32.09 -7.85
C GLU A 513 -8.06 33.44 -7.59
N GLY A 514 -6.94 33.65 -8.29
CA GLY A 514 -6.10 34.84 -8.17
C GLY A 514 -5.14 34.84 -6.97
N LYS A 515 -4.99 33.72 -6.25
CA LYS A 515 -4.17 33.65 -5.02
C LYS A 515 -2.94 32.73 -5.12
N SER A 516 -2.80 31.94 -6.19
CA SER A 516 -1.72 30.96 -6.35
C SER A 516 -0.34 31.56 -6.12
N ASP A 517 0.02 32.61 -6.87
CA ASP A 517 1.38 33.17 -6.83
C ASP A 517 1.70 33.79 -5.47
N ALA A 518 0.69 34.37 -4.79
CA ALA A 518 0.83 34.96 -3.47
C ALA A 518 1.16 33.91 -2.40
N TYR A 519 0.46 32.77 -2.41
CA TYR A 519 0.69 31.71 -1.42
C TYR A 519 1.90 30.84 -1.74
N ILE A 520 2.16 30.55 -3.02
CA ILE A 520 3.39 29.88 -3.45
C ILE A 520 4.60 30.71 -3.01
N SER A 521 4.61 32.03 -3.31
CA SER A 521 5.75 32.89 -2.94
C SER A 521 6.00 32.93 -1.44
N LYS A 522 4.94 32.93 -0.61
CA LYS A 522 5.05 32.85 0.85
C LYS A 522 5.65 31.51 1.29
N ALA A 523 5.18 30.41 0.71
CA ALA A 523 5.65 29.06 1.03
C ALA A 523 7.13 28.88 0.70
N ILE A 524 7.60 29.36 -0.45
CA ILE A 524 9.01 29.27 -0.87
C ILE A 524 9.97 29.98 0.11
N THR A 525 9.50 31.00 0.83
CA THR A 525 10.31 31.73 1.82
C THR A 525 10.10 31.25 3.26
N ASP A 526 9.36 30.16 3.46
CA ASP A 526 9.03 29.69 4.80
C ASP A 526 10.26 29.14 5.53
N LYS A 527 10.28 29.25 6.86
CA LYS A 527 11.35 28.69 7.69
C LYS A 527 11.36 27.16 7.67
N ASP A 528 10.19 26.56 7.44
CA ASP A 528 9.99 25.12 7.44
C ASP A 528 10.27 24.52 6.05
N PRO A 529 11.26 23.62 5.90
CA PRO A 529 11.59 23.02 4.61
C PRO A 529 10.42 22.25 3.98
N ASP A 530 9.59 21.59 4.78
CA ASP A 530 8.45 20.82 4.28
C ASP A 530 7.40 21.74 3.64
N ILE A 531 7.27 22.96 4.16
CA ILE A 531 6.43 24.00 3.56
C ILE A 531 7.02 24.54 2.26
N ARG A 532 8.34 24.72 2.19
CA ARG A 532 9.02 25.18 0.96
C ARG A 532 8.84 24.17 -0.18
N ILE A 533 9.08 22.88 0.08
CA ILE A 533 8.88 21.84 -0.94
C ILE A 533 7.40 21.66 -1.31
N THR A 534 6.47 21.81 -0.36
CA THR A 534 5.03 21.84 -0.66
C THR A 534 4.69 22.99 -1.63
N GLY A 535 5.26 24.18 -1.41
CA GLY A 535 5.12 25.32 -2.31
C GLY A 535 5.60 25.03 -3.74
N LEU A 536 6.75 24.37 -3.90
CA LEU A 536 7.25 23.93 -5.20
C LEU A 536 6.34 22.89 -5.87
N ARG A 537 5.91 21.87 -5.12
CA ARG A 537 4.98 20.83 -5.63
C ARG A 537 3.67 21.45 -6.13
N ILE A 538 3.12 22.41 -5.39
CA ILE A 538 1.93 23.17 -5.79
C ILE A 538 2.20 24.00 -7.06
N ALA A 539 3.38 24.61 -7.18
CA ALA A 539 3.73 25.37 -8.38
C ALA A 539 3.80 24.48 -9.63
N VAL A 540 4.41 23.29 -9.51
CA VAL A 540 4.44 22.27 -10.59
C VAL A 540 3.03 21.87 -10.97
N ASP A 541 2.20 21.48 -10.00
CA ASP A 541 0.82 21.04 -10.25
C ASP A 541 -0.03 22.12 -10.94
N LEU A 542 0.09 23.37 -10.49
CA LEU A 542 -0.64 24.51 -11.06
C LEU A 542 0.02 25.07 -12.34
N LYS A 543 0.98 24.34 -12.92
CA LYS A 543 1.67 24.67 -14.17
C LYS A 543 2.27 26.08 -14.15
N LYS A 544 2.82 26.47 -13.00
CA LYS A 544 3.50 27.76 -12.79
C LYS A 544 4.95 27.67 -13.25
N ALA A 545 5.56 28.82 -13.55
CA ALA A 545 6.98 28.90 -13.84
C ALA A 545 7.79 28.54 -12.58
N VAL A 546 8.50 27.41 -12.62
CA VAL A 546 9.26 26.91 -11.47
C VAL A 546 10.69 27.45 -11.40
N GLU A 547 11.31 27.82 -12.51
CA GLU A 547 12.70 28.28 -12.57
C GLU A 547 12.99 29.46 -11.63
N PRO A 548 12.12 30.50 -11.53
CA PRO A 548 12.35 31.61 -10.60
C PRO A 548 12.17 31.22 -9.12
N LEU A 549 11.41 30.15 -8.84
CA LEU A 549 11.20 29.65 -7.50
C LEU A 549 12.39 28.80 -7.05
N VAL A 550 12.83 27.87 -7.91
CA VAL A 550 14.00 27.01 -7.67
C VAL A 550 15.27 27.85 -7.50
N SER A 551 15.45 28.93 -8.29
CA SER A 551 16.59 29.83 -8.15
C SER A 551 16.74 30.44 -6.75
N LYS A 552 15.64 30.59 -6.00
CA LYS A 552 15.66 31.08 -4.61
C LYS A 552 16.06 29.99 -3.60
N LEU A 553 15.97 28.73 -3.99
CA LEU A 553 16.20 27.55 -3.15
C LEU A 553 17.53 26.84 -3.47
N VAL A 554 18.32 27.33 -4.43
CA VAL A 554 19.62 26.71 -4.78
C VAL A 554 20.57 26.61 -3.57
N ASN A 555 20.45 27.53 -2.62
CA ASN A 555 21.25 27.55 -1.37
C ASN A 555 20.40 27.17 -0.14
N ASP A 556 19.31 26.43 -0.32
CA ASP A 556 18.49 25.96 0.77
C ASP A 556 19.33 25.10 1.75
N PRO A 557 19.26 25.35 3.07
CA PRO A 557 19.99 24.54 4.05
C PRO A 557 19.47 23.10 4.17
N SER A 558 18.27 22.82 3.65
CA SER A 558 17.68 21.49 3.51
C SER A 558 17.74 21.07 2.03
N PRO A 559 18.78 20.33 1.63
CA PRO A 559 19.04 19.98 0.23
C PRO A 559 18.02 19.00 -0.37
#